data_AF-A0A381T2A9-F1
#
_entry.id   AF-A0A381T2A9-F1
#
_cell.length_a   1.000
_cell.length_b   1.000
_cell.length_c   1.000
_cell.angle_alpha   90.00
_cell.angle_beta   90.00
_cell.angle_gamma   90.00
#
_symmetry.space_group_name_H-M   'P 1'
#
loop_
_entity.id
_entity.type
_entity.pdbx_description
1 polymer ?
#
loop_
_entity_poly.entity_id
_entity_poly.type
_entity_poly.pdbx_seq_one_letter_code
_entity_poly.pdbx_strand_id
1 'polypeptide(L)' 'MIFTNLIQTNLRTRRFGKEIEYYQRLGSTNLEAWNLIENNEASHGMIVITDNQFQGKG' A
#
# COMPACT_ATOMS: atom_id res chain seq x y z
N MET A 1 -0.19 -14.60 -0.91
CA MET A 1 0.71 -14.02 0.11
C MET A 1 1.95 -13.52 -0.59
N ILE A 2 2.04 -12.21 -0.76
CA ILE A 2 3.19 -11.56 -1.39
C ILE A 2 4.28 -11.31 -0.34
N PHE A 3 5.55 -11.40 -0.73
CA PHE A 3 6.67 -11.07 0.16
C PHE A 3 7.14 -9.64 -0.10
N THR A 4 6.61 -8.69 0.67
CA THR A 4 6.83 -7.24 0.50
C THR A 4 8.31 -6.86 0.54
N ASN A 5 9.12 -7.52 1.35
CA ASN A 5 10.57 -7.28 1.45
C ASN A 5 11.30 -7.48 0.11
N LEU A 6 10.90 -8.48 -0.69
CA LEU A 6 11.50 -8.71 -2.01
C LEU A 6 11.15 -7.56 -2.96
N ILE A 7 9.91 -7.07 -2.90
CA ILE A 7 9.49 -5.90 -3.70
C ILE A 7 10.30 -4.68 -3.28
N GLN A 8 10.31 -4.33 -1.99
CA GLN A 8 11.02 -3.18 -1.45
C GLN A 8 12.51 -3.17 -1.82
N THR A 9 13.18 -4.33 -1.70
CA THR A 9 14.61 -4.45 -2.02
C THR A 9 14.91 -4.27 -3.51
N ASN A 10 13.95 -4.58 -4.39
CA ASN A 10 14.11 -4.43 -5.83
C ASN A 10 13.64 -3.07 -6.37
N LEU A 11 12.97 -2.26 -5.56
CA LEU A 11 12.55 -0.90 -5.96
C LEU A 11 13.75 0.06 -6.00
N ARG A 12 13.94 0.71 -7.15
CA ARG A 12 14.98 1.74 -7.37
C ARG A 12 14.49 3.17 -7.10
N THR A 13 13.23 3.32 -6.69
CA THR A 13 12.60 4.60 -6.37
C THR A 13 13.21 5.23 -5.12
N ARG A 14 13.32 6.56 -5.13
CA ARG A 14 13.86 7.32 -3.99
C ARG A 14 12.82 7.63 -2.92
N ARG A 15 11.54 7.75 -3.30
CA ARG A 15 10.43 8.13 -2.40
C ARG A 15 9.36 7.05 -2.31
N PHE A 16 8.83 6.59 -3.43
CA PHE A 16 7.74 5.61 -3.44
C PHE A 16 8.20 4.20 -3.04
N GLY A 17 7.42 3.50 -2.22
CA GLY A 17 7.60 2.09 -1.88
C GLY A 17 8.76 1.80 -0.93
N LYS A 18 9.21 2.81 -0.17
CA LYS A 18 10.07 2.60 1.00
C LYS A 18 9.32 1.87 2.11
N GLU A 19 8.04 2.18 2.24
CA GLU A 19 7.08 1.44 3.06
C GLU A 19 5.98 0.90 2.15
N ILE A 20 5.63 -0.37 2.35
CA ILE A 20 4.60 -1.06 1.59
C ILE A 20 3.67 -1.72 2.58
N GLU A 21 2.41 -1.30 2.59
CA GLU A 21 1.35 -1.94 3.33
C GLU A 21 0.60 -2.90 2.40
N TYR A 22 0.43 -4.14 2.85
CA TYR A 22 -0.14 -5.21 2.01
C TYR A 22 -1.34 -5.87 2.67
N TYR A 23 -2.41 -5.97 1.89
CA TYR A 23 -3.65 -6.65 2.29
C TYR A 23 -3.97 -7.75 1.29
N GLN A 24 -4.27 -8.95 1.76
CA GLN A 24 -4.69 -10.03 0.86
C GLN A 24 -6.04 -9.72 0.17
N ARG A 25 -6.95 -9.04 0.87
CA ARG A 25 -8.23 -8.59 0.33
C ARG A 25 -8.60 -7.27 0.98
N LEU A 26 -9.01 -6.29 0.19
CA LEU A 26 -9.32 -4.95 0.66
C LEU A 26 -10.50 -4.35 -0.12
N GLY A 27 -11.29 -3.50 0.53
CA GLY A 27 -12.40 -2.82 -0.15
C GLY A 27 -11.89 -1.87 -1.24
N SER A 28 -11.07 -0.89 -0.85
CA SER A 28 -10.45 0.07 -1.76
C SER A 28 -9.09 0.50 -1.20
N THR A 29 -8.04 0.43 -2.02
CA THR A 29 -6.69 0.90 -1.68
C THR A 29 -6.68 2.40 -1.42
N ASN A 30 -7.50 3.16 -2.15
CA ASN A 30 -7.61 4.62 -1.94
C ASN A 30 -8.23 4.96 -0.58
N LEU A 31 -9.31 4.25 -0.19
CA LEU A 31 -9.92 4.48 1.13
C LEU A 31 -8.96 4.10 2.25
N GLU A 32 -8.23 2.99 2.07
CA GLU A 32 -7.25 2.57 3.07
C GLU A 32 -6.08 3.54 3.18
N ALA A 33 -5.60 4.08 2.05
CA ALA A 33 -4.58 5.13 2.08
C ALA A 33 -5.07 6.37 2.86
N TRP A 34 -6.35 6.76 2.72
CA TRP A 34 -6.93 7.83 3.54
C TRP A 34 -7.00 7.47 5.02
N ASN A 35 -7.46 6.25 5.35
CA ASN A 35 -7.51 5.79 6.75
C ASN A 35 -6.12 5.84 7.42
N LEU A 36 -5.09 5.37 6.72
CA LEU A 36 -3.70 5.40 7.23
C LEU A 36 -3.21 6.85 7.44
N ILE A 37 -3.60 7.79 6.57
CA ILE A 37 -3.29 9.21 6.75
C ILE A 37 -4.02 9.76 7.98
N GLU A 38 -5.32 9.49 8.13
CA GLU A 38 -6.14 9.96 9.25
C GLU A 38 -5.67 9.41 10.60
N ASN A 39 -5.13 8.19 10.61
CA ASN A 39 -4.58 7.54 11.79
C ASN A 39 -3.13 7.95 12.12
N ASN A 40 -2.49 8.81 11.32
CA ASN A 40 -1.06 9.14 11.39
C ASN A 40 -0.13 7.91 11.22
N GLU A 41 -0.56 6.90 10.48
CA GLU A 41 0.20 5.68 10.17
C GLU A 41 0.84 5.76 8.77
N ALA A 42 0.40 6.69 7.93
CA ALA A 42 0.95 6.88 6.59
C ALA A 42 2.26 7.68 6.59
N SER A 43 3.22 7.23 5.78
CA SER A 43 4.44 7.97 5.45
C SER A 43 4.40 8.49 4.00
N HIS A 44 5.13 9.58 3.74
CA HIS A 44 5.22 10.13 2.39
C HIS A 44 5.89 9.13 1.43
N GLY A 45 5.14 8.67 0.43
CA GLY A 45 5.61 7.68 -0.54
C GLY A 45 5.29 6.23 -0.17
N MET A 46 4.54 5.99 0.91
CA MET A 46 3.97 4.68 1.22
C MET A 46 3.13 4.14 0.05
N ILE A 47 3.19 2.83 -0.16
CA ILE A 47 2.40 2.12 -1.17
C ILE A 47 1.43 1.17 -0.45
N VAL A 48 0.14 1.24 -0.80
CA VAL A 48 -0.86 0.25 -0.38
C VAL A 48 -1.13 -0.70 -1.54
N ILE A 49 -0.94 -2.00 -1.34
CA ILE A 49 -1.19 -3.04 -2.35
C ILE A 49 -2.17 -4.09 -1.84
N THR A 50 -2.97 -4.63 -2.76
CA THR A 50 -3.85 -5.75 -2.46
C THR A 50 -3.94 -6.72 -3.63
N ASP A 51 -4.05 -8.00 -3.34
CA ASP A 51 -4.29 -9.04 -4.36
C ASP A 51 -5.73 -8.96 -4.89
N ASN A 52 -6.69 -8.54 -4.05
CA ASN A 52 -8.11 -8.53 -4.40
C ASN A 52 -8.84 -7.30 -3.84
N GLN A 53 -9.06 -6.33 -4.72
CA GLN A 53 -9.88 -5.16 -4.43
C GLN A 53 -11.33 -5.40 -4.88
N PHE A 54 -12.29 -5.33 -3.95
CA PHE A 54 -13.70 -5.68 -4.24
C PHE A 54 -14.68 -4.50 -4.20
N GLN A 55 -14.23 -3.29 -3.87
CA GLN A 55 -15.01 -2.03 -3.90
C GLN A 55 -14.21 -0.89 -4.54
N GLY A 56 -13.48 -1.20 -5.62
CA GLY A 56 -12.69 -0.23 -6.36
C GLY A 56 -13.52 0.97 -6.82
N LYS A 57 -12.90 2.16 -6.80
CA LYS A 57 -13.49 3.41 -7.27
C LYS A 57 -12.80 3.77 -8.58
N GLY A 58 -13.59 3.97 -9.64
CA GLY A 58 -13.13 4.43 -10.95
C GLY A 58 -13.32 5.92 -11.14
#